data_AF-A0A0G0PK20-F1
#
_entry.id   AF-A0A0G0PK20-F1
#
_cell.length_a   1.000
_cell.length_b   1.000
_cell.length_c   1.000
_cell.angle_alpha   90.00
_cell.angle_beta   90.00
_cell.angle_gamma   90.00
#
_symmetry.space_group_name_H-M   'P 1'
#
loop_
_entity.id
_entity.type
_entity.pdbx_description
1 polymer ?
#
loop_
_entity_poly.entity_id
_entity_poly.type
_entity_poly.pdbx_seq_one_letter_code
_entity_poly.pdbx_strand_id
1 'polypeptide(L)'
;MKNIKVNRIEKVLQKIYLGNFDEGDVALLFIWLRWDFVDNASLLDLANFVAHNNERDRGVSFEHIHKFVYNFIEVSEKGGSIYGLPSVFNKERVIKDLEEVLETLGLKIDKDKIENQSTKIIDCLLELMEETEFRFEDSRIVRCFLKRNGQKMTFCLNLDLKGPFIITSHNTIIQSNLFD
;
A
#
# COMPACT_ATOMS: atom_id res chain seq x y z
N MET A 1 -6.61 -1.48 29.98
CA MET A 1 -6.32 -2.01 28.63
C MET A 1 -5.25 -1.21 27.88
N LYS A 2 -5.22 0.13 27.94
CA LYS A 2 -4.22 1.00 27.27
C LYS A 2 -2.77 0.55 27.51
N ASN A 3 -2.40 0.20 28.75
CA ASN A 3 -1.05 -0.29 29.08
C ASN A 3 -0.66 -1.61 28.41
N ILE A 4 -1.59 -2.53 28.12
CA ILE A 4 -1.24 -3.82 27.51
C ILE A 4 -0.90 -3.62 26.02
N LYS A 5 -1.67 -2.79 25.32
CA LYS A 5 -1.39 -2.43 23.91
C LYS A 5 -0.05 -1.72 23.79
N VAL A 6 0.18 -0.71 24.63
CA VAL A 6 1.44 0.06 24.67
C VAL A 6 2.64 -0.86 24.92
N ASN A 7 2.59 -1.72 25.94
CA ASN A 7 3.69 -2.65 26.22
C ASN A 7 3.97 -3.64 25.06
N ARG A 8 2.95 -4.00 24.28
CA ARG A 8 3.12 -4.86 23.11
C ARG A 8 3.80 -4.11 21.96
N ILE A 9 3.38 -2.87 21.71
CA ILE A 9 4.01 -1.99 20.73
C ILE A 9 5.47 -1.76 21.09
N GLU A 10 5.79 -1.44 22.34
CA GLU A 10 7.17 -1.23 22.80
C GLU A 10 8.06 -2.44 22.54
N LYS A 11 7.57 -3.67 22.75
CA LYS A 11 8.34 -4.89 22.46
C LYS A 11 8.67 -5.02 20.98
N VAL A 12 7.72 -4.71 20.09
CA VAL A 12 7.98 -4.72 18.64
C VAL A 12 8.93 -3.59 18.26
N LEU A 13 8.77 -2.39 18.84
CA LEU A 13 9.72 -1.30 18.62
C LEU A 13 11.14 -1.67 19.04
N GLN A 14 11.34 -2.40 20.14
CA GLN A 14 12.68 -2.87 20.51
C GLN A 14 13.27 -3.83 19.46
N LYS A 15 12.45 -4.72 18.88
CA LYS A 15 12.92 -5.56 17.77
C LYS A 15 13.30 -4.73 16.55
N ILE A 16 12.48 -3.73 16.21
CA ILE A 16 12.74 -2.78 15.12
C ILE A 16 14.07 -2.08 15.37
N TYR A 17 14.27 -1.50 16.55
CA TYR A 17 15.52 -0.80 16.91
C TYR A 17 16.77 -1.67 16.78
N LEU A 18 16.66 -2.97 17.02
CA LEU A 18 17.75 -3.93 16.90
C LEU A 18 17.90 -4.49 15.48
N GLY A 19 17.04 -4.10 14.54
CA GLY A 19 16.97 -4.65 13.18
C GLY A 19 16.49 -6.11 13.11
N ASN A 20 16.01 -6.66 14.23
CA ASN A 20 15.73 -8.09 14.42
C ASN A 20 14.22 -8.36 14.39
N PHE A 21 13.59 -7.89 13.33
CA PHE A 21 12.15 -7.99 13.04
C PHE A 21 11.91 -8.51 11.61
N ASP A 22 10.67 -8.91 11.35
CA ASP A 22 10.20 -9.46 10.07
C ASP A 22 8.83 -8.85 9.69
N GLU A 23 8.24 -9.35 8.60
CA GLU A 23 6.93 -8.93 8.11
C GLU A 23 5.81 -9.18 9.13
N GLY A 24 5.90 -10.26 9.91
CA GLY A 24 4.93 -10.58 10.96
C GLY A 24 4.95 -9.55 12.10
N ASP A 25 6.14 -9.09 12.49
CA ASP A 25 6.30 -8.04 13.49
C ASP A 25 5.72 -6.70 13.02
N VAL A 26 6.00 -6.30 11.76
CA VAL A 26 5.41 -5.08 11.16
C VAL A 26 3.90 -5.24 11.02
N ALA A 27 3.42 -6.42 10.65
CA ALA A 27 1.99 -6.70 10.52
C ALA A 27 1.26 -6.50 11.86
N LEU A 28 1.79 -7.08 12.93
CA LEU A 28 1.22 -6.94 14.27
C LEU A 28 1.20 -5.48 14.74
N LEU A 29 2.27 -4.72 14.45
CA LEU A 29 2.32 -3.29 14.75
C LEU A 29 1.18 -2.53 14.07
N PHE A 30 1.03 -2.70 12.75
CA PHE A 30 -0.02 -2.03 11.97
C PHE A 30 -1.43 -2.47 12.38
N ILE A 31 -1.63 -3.75 12.72
CA ILE A 31 -2.91 -4.25 13.24
C ILE A 31 -3.26 -3.58 14.57
N TRP A 32 -2.31 -3.44 15.49
CA TRP A 32 -2.57 -2.81 16.78
C TRP A 32 -2.80 -1.31 16.65
N LEU A 33 -2.09 -0.64 15.74
CA LEU A 33 -2.19 0.79 15.49
C LEU A 33 -3.35 1.19 14.56
N ARG A 34 -4.02 0.24 13.91
CA ARG A 34 -5.06 0.49 12.89
C ARG A 34 -6.10 1.54 13.30
N TRP A 35 -6.60 1.49 14.53
CA TRP A 35 -7.59 2.46 15.03
C TRP A 35 -7.00 3.82 15.41
N ASP A 36 -5.69 3.90 15.61
CA ASP A 36 -4.98 5.17 15.83
C ASP A 36 -4.64 5.85 14.48
N PHE A 37 -4.80 5.16 13.35
CA PHE A 37 -4.59 5.70 12.00
C PHE A 37 -5.83 6.33 11.38
N VAL A 38 -6.96 6.46 12.09
CA VAL A 38 -8.24 6.90 11.50
C VAL A 38 -8.14 8.28 10.82
N ASP A 39 -7.32 9.18 11.36
CA ASP A 39 -7.08 10.51 10.80
C ASP A 39 -5.96 10.53 9.73
N ASN A 40 -5.28 9.41 9.51
CA ASN A 40 -4.27 9.23 8.46
C ASN A 40 -4.74 8.18 7.46
N ALA A 41 -5.38 8.65 6.40
CA ALA A 41 -5.98 7.77 5.39
C ALA A 41 -4.99 6.79 4.75
N SER A 42 -3.72 7.20 4.53
CA SER A 42 -2.69 6.33 3.95
C SER A 42 -2.26 5.22 4.90
N LEU A 43 -1.96 5.53 6.16
CA LEU A 43 -1.60 4.51 7.15
C LEU A 43 -2.77 3.58 7.48
N LEU A 44 -3.99 4.12 7.53
CA LEU A 44 -5.18 3.30 7.70
C LEU A 44 -5.33 2.30 6.55
N ASP A 45 -5.06 2.74 5.33
CA ASP A 45 -5.14 1.91 4.15
C ASP A 45 -4.08 0.81 4.12
N LEU A 46 -2.84 1.13 4.53
CA LEU A 46 -1.76 0.16 4.78
C LEU A 46 -2.13 -0.85 5.87
N ALA A 47 -2.66 -0.39 7.01
CA ALA A 47 -3.11 -1.28 8.06
C ALA A 47 -4.26 -2.18 7.61
N ASN A 48 -5.10 -1.72 6.69
CA ASN A 48 -6.14 -2.55 6.07
C ASN A 48 -5.54 -3.61 5.14
N PHE A 49 -4.45 -3.34 4.41
CA PHE A 49 -3.75 -4.36 3.61
C PHE A 49 -3.25 -5.48 4.50
N VAL A 50 -2.58 -5.09 5.58
CA VAL A 50 -2.01 -6.01 6.57
C VAL A 50 -3.09 -6.86 7.26
N ALA A 51 -4.22 -6.25 7.63
CA ALA A 51 -5.27 -6.94 8.38
C ALA A 51 -6.19 -7.80 7.51
N HIS A 52 -6.32 -7.45 6.22
CA HIS A 52 -7.23 -8.08 5.26
C HIS A 52 -6.54 -8.16 3.89
N ASN A 53 -5.75 -9.20 3.70
CA ASN A 53 -4.82 -9.39 2.58
C ASN A 53 -5.43 -10.09 1.36
N ASN A 54 -6.75 -10.28 1.29
CA ASN A 54 -7.36 -11.04 0.21
C ASN A 54 -7.94 -10.13 -0.89
N GLU A 55 -8.88 -9.25 -0.53
CA GLU A 55 -9.59 -8.41 -1.50
C GLU A 55 -9.80 -6.99 -0.96
N ARG A 56 -9.64 -6.00 -1.85
CA ARG A 56 -9.82 -4.57 -1.56
C ARG A 56 -10.91 -3.97 -2.45
N ASP A 57 -11.85 -3.28 -1.81
CA ASP A 57 -12.97 -2.59 -2.45
C ASP A 57 -13.11 -1.12 -2.00
N ARG A 58 -12.18 -0.64 -1.16
CA ARG A 58 -12.22 0.68 -0.54
C ARG A 58 -10.84 1.13 -0.04
N GLY A 59 -10.73 2.42 0.27
CA GLY A 59 -9.52 3.06 0.77
C GLY A 59 -8.84 3.91 -0.30
N VAL A 60 -7.82 4.68 0.09
CA VAL A 60 -7.17 5.65 -0.82
C VAL A 60 -6.51 4.97 -2.02
N SER A 61 -5.91 3.80 -1.84
CA SER A 61 -5.35 2.98 -2.93
C SER A 61 -6.44 2.50 -3.89
N PHE A 62 -7.58 2.05 -3.38
CA PHE A 62 -8.71 1.62 -4.21
C PHE A 62 -9.26 2.79 -5.02
N GLU A 63 -9.56 3.93 -4.38
CA GLU A 63 -10.07 5.12 -5.07
C GLU A 63 -9.12 5.63 -6.15
N HIS A 64 -7.82 5.55 -5.89
CA HIS A 64 -6.77 5.92 -6.81
C HIS A 64 -6.73 4.98 -8.02
N ILE A 65 -6.63 3.66 -7.79
CA ILE A 65 -6.61 2.64 -8.85
C ILE A 65 -7.93 2.66 -9.64
N HIS A 66 -9.07 2.84 -8.97
CA HIS A 66 -10.37 2.85 -9.60
C HIS A 66 -10.46 3.94 -10.67
N LYS A 67 -9.99 5.16 -10.38
CA LYS A 67 -9.94 6.24 -11.38
C LYS A 67 -9.07 5.86 -12.59
N PHE A 68 -7.93 5.22 -12.35
CA PHE A 68 -7.04 4.75 -13.40
C PHE A 68 -7.70 3.67 -14.27
N VAL A 69 -8.29 2.65 -13.66
CA VAL A 69 -8.90 1.52 -14.38
C VAL A 69 -10.07 1.97 -15.25
N TYR A 70 -10.97 2.80 -14.73
CA TYR A 70 -12.10 3.30 -15.52
C TYR A 70 -11.66 4.23 -16.65
N ASN A 71 -10.65 5.09 -16.43
CA ASN A 71 -10.06 5.87 -17.51
C ASN A 71 -9.43 4.97 -18.58
N PHE A 72 -8.71 3.92 -18.16
CA PHE A 72 -8.08 2.97 -19.06
C PHE A 72 -9.12 2.26 -19.95
N ILE A 73 -10.21 1.77 -19.34
CA ILE A 73 -11.31 1.11 -20.08
C ILE A 73 -11.94 2.09 -21.09
N GLU A 74 -12.26 3.31 -20.65
CA GLU A 74 -12.86 4.31 -21.53
C GLU A 74 -11.96 4.66 -22.73
N VAL A 75 -10.67 4.90 -22.48
CA VAL A 75 -9.70 5.19 -23.54
C VAL A 75 -9.51 4.00 -24.47
N SER A 76 -9.55 2.76 -23.95
CA SER A 76 -9.43 1.55 -24.76
C SER A 76 -10.60 1.36 -25.73
N GLU A 77 -11.80 1.82 -25.38
CA GLU A 77 -13.00 1.66 -26.21
C GLU A 77 -13.25 2.83 -27.15
N LYS A 78 -12.97 4.06 -26.70
CA LYS A 78 -13.33 5.29 -27.42
C LYS A 78 -12.14 6.03 -28.02
N GLY A 79 -10.92 5.59 -27.71
CA GLY A 79 -9.69 6.35 -27.98
C GLY A 79 -9.49 7.51 -27.00
N GLY A 80 -8.26 8.03 -26.92
CA GLY A 80 -7.90 9.11 -26.00
C GLY A 80 -6.50 8.96 -25.43
N SER A 81 -6.26 9.61 -24.29
CA SER A 81 -4.98 9.60 -23.59
C SER A 81 -5.13 8.98 -22.20
N ILE A 82 -4.22 8.09 -21.85
CA ILE A 82 -4.07 7.57 -20.48
C ILE A 82 -3.06 8.46 -19.75
N TYR A 83 -3.40 8.86 -18.52
CA TYR A 83 -2.50 9.62 -17.66
C TYR A 83 -1.91 8.70 -16.58
N GLY A 84 -0.60 8.79 -16.38
CA GLY A 84 0.02 8.19 -15.21
C GLY A 84 -0.47 8.87 -13.94
N LEU A 85 -0.77 8.10 -12.91
CA LEU A 85 -1.08 8.63 -11.59
C LEU A 85 0.18 8.64 -10.70
N PRO A 86 0.32 9.62 -9.79
CA PRO A 86 1.41 9.62 -8.80
C PRO A 86 1.32 8.44 -7.84
N SER A 87 2.38 8.17 -7.07
CA SER A 87 2.33 7.15 -6.01
C SER A 87 1.27 7.49 -4.96
N VAL A 88 0.59 6.46 -4.46
CA VAL A 88 -0.37 6.58 -3.34
C VAL A 88 0.38 6.66 -2.02
N PHE A 89 1.42 5.84 -1.89
CA PHE A 89 2.25 5.77 -0.70
C PHE A 89 3.63 6.33 -1.02
N ASN A 90 4.05 7.32 -0.23
CA ASN A 90 5.42 7.82 -0.22
C ASN A 90 6.18 7.21 0.95
N LYS A 91 7.32 6.57 0.69
CA LYS A 91 8.13 5.86 1.70
C LYS A 91 8.47 6.73 2.90
N GLU A 92 9.01 7.93 2.67
CA GLU A 92 9.43 8.83 3.75
C GLU A 92 8.21 9.31 4.56
N ARG A 93 7.09 9.59 3.89
CA ARG A 93 5.86 10.02 4.54
C ARG A 93 5.26 8.92 5.41
N VAL A 94 5.28 7.67 4.96
CA VAL A 94 4.79 6.52 5.73
C VAL A 94 5.55 6.36 7.04
N ILE A 95 6.89 6.47 7.00
CA ILE A 95 7.72 6.37 8.21
C ILE A 95 7.46 7.53 9.15
N LYS A 96 7.45 8.76 8.62
CA LYS A 96 7.18 9.96 9.43
C LYS A 96 5.80 9.92 10.09
N ASP A 97 4.77 9.53 9.34
CA ASP A 97 3.41 9.44 9.87
C ASP A 97 3.31 8.34 10.96
N LEU A 98 4.04 7.24 10.81
CA LEU A 98 4.11 6.19 11.82
C LEU A 98 4.74 6.72 13.12
N GLU A 99 5.83 7.47 13.02
CA GLU A 99 6.46 8.12 14.18
C GLU A 99 5.51 9.08 14.89
N GLU A 100 4.83 9.95 14.14
CA GLU A 100 3.85 10.90 14.66
C GLU A 100 2.74 10.17 15.44
N VAL A 101 2.19 9.09 14.88
CA VAL A 101 1.17 8.27 15.57
C VAL A 101 1.72 7.65 16.85
N LEU A 102 2.92 7.08 16.83
CA LEU A 102 3.54 6.50 18.02
C LEU A 102 3.74 7.55 19.13
N GLU A 103 4.14 8.78 18.77
CA GLU A 103 4.25 9.90 19.71
C GLU A 103 2.90 10.30 20.34
N THR A 104 1.82 10.33 19.55
CA THR A 104 0.47 10.64 20.08
C THR A 104 -0.03 9.62 21.10
N LEU A 105 0.48 8.38 21.03
CA LEU A 105 0.20 7.34 22.03
C LEU A 105 0.99 7.54 23.34
N GLY A 106 1.90 8.51 23.39
CA GLY A 106 2.77 8.80 24.53
C GLY A 106 3.99 7.89 24.62
N LEU A 107 4.33 7.19 23.54
CA LEU A 107 5.52 6.34 23.48
C LEU A 107 6.77 7.22 23.34
N LYS A 108 7.81 6.90 24.12
CA LYS A 108 9.14 7.49 23.93
C LYS A 108 9.86 6.73 22.83
N ILE A 109 9.77 7.23 21.61
CA ILE A 109 10.42 6.61 20.45
C ILE A 109 11.80 7.21 20.20
N ASP A 110 12.70 6.38 19.66
CA ASP A 110 14.01 6.77 19.14
C ASP A 110 13.90 6.86 17.61
N LYS A 111 13.63 8.08 17.10
CA LYS A 111 13.35 8.33 15.67
C LYS A 111 14.51 7.91 14.78
N ASP A 112 15.74 8.21 15.19
CA ASP A 112 16.94 7.82 14.43
C ASP A 112 17.01 6.30 14.25
N LYS A 113 16.61 5.52 15.25
CA LYS A 113 16.56 4.06 15.12
C LYS A 113 15.43 3.54 14.24
N ILE A 114 14.29 4.23 14.19
CA ILE A 114 13.20 3.90 13.25
C ILE A 114 13.67 4.21 11.83
N GLU A 115 14.22 5.41 11.63
CA GLU A 115 14.70 5.88 10.33
C GLU A 115 15.81 4.99 9.78
N ASN A 116 16.76 4.55 10.62
CA ASN A 116 17.79 3.58 10.23
C ASN A 116 17.24 2.22 9.75
N GLN A 117 15.97 1.93 10.04
CA GLN A 117 15.30 0.69 9.66
C GLN A 117 14.17 0.94 8.65
N SER A 118 14.01 2.18 8.16
CA SER A 118 12.94 2.60 7.24
C SER A 118 12.84 1.68 6.04
N THR A 119 13.96 1.40 5.37
CA THR A 119 14.00 0.53 4.18
C THR A 119 13.45 -0.87 4.48
N LYS A 120 13.82 -1.45 5.62
CA LYS A 120 13.36 -2.79 6.01
C LYS A 120 11.89 -2.79 6.44
N ILE A 121 11.42 -1.74 7.13
CA ILE A 121 10.00 -1.56 7.46
C ILE A 121 9.16 -1.47 6.19
N ILE A 122 9.59 -0.66 5.22
CA ILE A 122 8.93 -0.54 3.92
C ILE A 122 8.94 -1.87 3.18
N ASP A 123 10.06 -2.59 3.16
CA ASP A 123 10.13 -3.91 2.52
C ASP A 123 9.13 -4.91 3.10
N CYS A 124 8.99 -4.93 4.43
CA CYS A 124 7.97 -5.75 5.10
C CYS A 124 6.55 -5.33 4.67
N LEU A 125 6.27 -4.04 4.56
CA LEU A 125 4.96 -3.55 4.09
C LEU A 125 4.71 -3.95 2.64
N LEU A 126 5.71 -3.83 1.76
CA LEU A 126 5.61 -4.26 0.37
C LEU A 126 5.34 -5.76 0.26
N GLU A 127 5.98 -6.57 1.10
CA GLU A 127 5.72 -8.02 1.18
C GLU A 127 4.28 -8.34 1.57
N LEU A 128 3.77 -7.64 2.59
CA LEU A 128 2.40 -7.81 3.08
C LEU A 128 1.33 -7.37 2.07
N MET A 129 1.69 -6.51 1.12
CA MET A 129 0.81 -6.02 0.06
C MET A 129 0.83 -6.88 -1.20
N GLU A 130 1.85 -7.70 -1.40
CA GLU A 130 2.02 -8.50 -2.61
C GLU A 130 0.83 -9.45 -2.83
N GLU A 131 0.42 -9.61 -4.10
CA GLU A 131 -0.73 -10.40 -4.54
C GLU A 131 -2.10 -9.98 -3.96
N THR A 132 -2.20 -8.84 -3.27
CA THR A 132 -3.50 -8.31 -2.84
C THR A 132 -4.36 -7.97 -4.06
N GLU A 133 -5.60 -8.47 -4.10
CA GLU A 133 -6.54 -8.22 -5.19
C GLU A 133 -7.43 -7.00 -4.94
N PHE A 134 -7.80 -6.32 -6.01
CA PHE A 134 -8.76 -5.21 -6.01
C PHE A 134 -10.02 -5.68 -6.74
N ARG A 135 -11.16 -5.59 -6.06
CA ARG A 135 -12.42 -6.06 -6.60
C ARG A 135 -13.17 -4.93 -7.29
N PHE A 136 -13.56 -5.18 -8.53
CA PHE A 136 -14.38 -4.28 -9.32
C PHE A 136 -15.69 -4.95 -9.72
N GLU A 137 -16.76 -4.18 -9.85
CA GLU A 137 -18.06 -4.69 -10.32
C GLU A 137 -18.13 -4.81 -11.86
N ASP A 138 -17.24 -4.12 -12.58
CA ASP A 138 -17.24 -4.14 -14.04
C ASP A 138 -16.80 -5.50 -14.58
N SER A 139 -17.71 -6.17 -15.29
CA SER A 139 -17.48 -7.51 -15.85
C SER A 139 -16.32 -7.61 -16.84
N ARG A 140 -15.82 -6.49 -17.38
CA ARG A 140 -14.65 -6.46 -18.26
C ARG A 140 -13.35 -6.63 -17.49
N ILE A 141 -13.36 -6.42 -16.17
CA ILE A 141 -12.19 -6.56 -15.32
C ILE A 141 -12.10 -8.01 -14.88
N VAL A 142 -11.10 -8.74 -15.39
CA VAL A 142 -10.86 -10.14 -15.06
C VAL A 142 -10.14 -10.26 -13.73
N ARG A 143 -9.10 -9.45 -13.52
CA ARG A 143 -8.30 -9.44 -12.29
C ARG A 143 -7.54 -8.12 -12.15
N CYS A 144 -7.52 -7.58 -10.94
CA CYS A 144 -6.70 -6.44 -10.55
C CYS A 144 -5.92 -6.82 -9.30
N PHE A 145 -4.61 -6.71 -9.30
CA PHE A 145 -3.80 -7.14 -8.16
C PHE A 145 -2.48 -6.38 -8.06
N LEU A 146 -1.84 -6.48 -6.89
CA LEU A 146 -0.52 -5.91 -6.66
C LEU A 146 0.57 -6.94 -6.90
N LYS A 147 1.65 -6.48 -7.54
CA LYS A 147 2.84 -7.29 -7.75
C LYS A 147 4.07 -6.54 -7.33
N ARG A 148 4.90 -7.18 -6.52
CA ARG A 148 6.19 -6.63 -6.09
C ARG A 148 7.26 -6.95 -7.14
N ASN A 149 8.14 -5.97 -7.39
CA ASN A 149 9.36 -6.18 -8.15
C ASN A 149 10.51 -5.44 -7.45
N GLY A 150 11.19 -6.15 -6.55
CA GLY A 150 12.14 -5.56 -5.61
C GLY A 150 11.47 -4.53 -4.70
N GLN A 151 11.95 -3.28 -4.77
CA GLN A 151 11.47 -2.14 -3.97
C GLN A 151 10.28 -1.40 -4.59
N LYS A 152 9.70 -1.92 -5.69
CA LYS A 152 8.58 -1.29 -6.41
C LYS A 152 7.33 -2.14 -6.28
N MET A 153 6.21 -1.48 -5.98
CA MET A 153 4.88 -2.09 -6.05
C MET A 153 4.15 -1.63 -7.30
N THR A 154 3.83 -2.59 -8.17
CA THR A 154 3.13 -2.34 -9.43
C THR A 154 1.68 -2.80 -9.32
N PHE A 155 0.77 -1.95 -9.79
CA PHE A 155 -0.61 -2.35 -10.02
C PHE A 155 -0.73 -3.10 -11.35
N CYS A 156 -1.29 -4.32 -11.31
CA CYS A 156 -1.51 -5.16 -12.48
C CYS A 156 -3.01 -5.24 -12.82
N LEU A 157 -3.33 -5.03 -14.10
CA LEU A 157 -4.69 -5.00 -14.63
C LEU A 157 -4.84 -6.06 -15.74
N ASN A 158 -5.80 -6.97 -15.57
CA ASN A 158 -6.20 -7.96 -16.57
C ASN A 158 -7.65 -7.68 -16.99
N LEU A 159 -7.90 -7.51 -18.29
CA LEU A 159 -9.19 -7.11 -18.85
C LEU A 159 -9.62 -8.06 -19.98
N ASP A 160 -10.93 -8.23 -20.12
CA ASP A 160 -11.60 -8.84 -21.27
C ASP A 160 -12.32 -7.75 -22.08
N LEU A 161 -11.59 -7.12 -23.00
CA LEU A 161 -12.11 -6.05 -23.86
C LEU A 161 -12.38 -6.58 -25.28
N LYS A 162 -13.51 -6.17 -25.85
CA LYS A 162 -13.94 -6.51 -27.21
C LYS A 162 -13.67 -5.40 -28.25
N GLY A 163 -13.09 -4.27 -27.84
CA GLY A 163 -12.78 -3.08 -28.65
C GLY A 163 -11.38 -3.12 -29.30
N PRO A 164 -11.01 -2.15 -30.17
CA PRO A 164 -9.78 -2.26 -30.96
C PRO A 164 -8.56 -2.27 -30.05
N PHE A 165 -7.69 -3.26 -30.26
CA PHE A 165 -6.44 -3.45 -29.52
C PHE A 165 -5.72 -2.12 -29.38
N ILE A 166 -5.48 -1.69 -28.14
CA ILE A 166 -4.70 -0.50 -27.83
C ILE A 166 -3.41 -0.58 -28.66
N ILE A 167 -3.27 0.28 -29.66
CA ILE A 167 -2.03 0.40 -30.43
C ILE A 167 -1.08 1.19 -29.54
N THR A 168 -0.41 0.49 -28.64
CA THR A 168 0.77 1.04 -27.97
C THR A 168 1.89 1.10 -29.01
N SER A 169 2.74 2.12 -28.96
CA SER A 169 4.00 2.08 -29.70
C SER A 169 4.80 0.87 -29.21
N HIS A 170 5.56 0.23 -30.13
CA HIS A 170 6.47 -0.88 -29.79
C HIS A 170 7.26 -0.51 -28.51
N ASN A 171 7.19 -1.38 -27.49
CA ASN A 171 7.83 -1.25 -26.16
C ASN A 171 7.22 -0.26 -25.14
N THR A 172 5.94 0.09 -25.22
CA THR A 172 5.31 0.89 -24.14
C THR A 172 4.91 0.00 -22.96
N ILE A 173 5.53 0.21 -21.81
CA ILE A 173 5.09 -0.34 -20.53
C ILE A 173 4.24 0.73 -19.84
N ILE A 174 2.94 0.47 -19.63
CA ILE A 174 2.08 1.33 -18.81
C ILE A 174 2.21 0.82 -17.37
N GLN A 175 2.89 1.59 -16.51
CA GLN A 175 3.05 1.29 -15.09
C GLN A 175 2.41 2.41 -14.26
N SER A 176 1.62 2.04 -13.26
CA SER A 176 1.25 2.93 -12.16
C SER A 176 1.97 2.41 -10.91
N ASN A 177 2.80 3.26 -10.32
CA ASN A 177 3.49 2.96 -9.07
C ASN A 177 2.50 3.20 -7.94
N LEU A 178 2.15 2.16 -7.17
CA LEU A 178 1.32 2.36 -5.98
C LEU A 178 2.16 2.89 -4.81
N PHE A 179 3.44 2.53 -4.82
CA PHE A 179 4.47 2.88 -3.85
C PHE A 179 5.67 3.41 -4.65
N ASP A 180 6.22 4.57 -4.27
CA ASP A 180 7.49 5.06 -4.83
C ASP A 180 8.69 4.27 -4.32
#